data_AF-A0A210VQN8-F1
#
_entry.id   AF-A0A210VQN8-F1
#
_cell.length_a   1.000
_cell.length_b   1.000
_cell.length_c   1.000
_cell.angle_alpha   90.00
_cell.angle_beta   90.00
_cell.angle_gamma   90.00
#
_symmetry.space_group_name_H-M   'P 1'
#
loop_
_entity.id
_entity.type
_entity.pdbx_description
1 polymer ?
#
loop_
_entity_poly.entity_id
_entity_poly.type
_entity_poly.pdbx_seq_one_letter_code
_entity_poly.pdbx_strand_id
1 'polypeptide(L)'
;MRSLQEFAETMREAKKARRLTVNELATRTGLSAQSVRHVLEGATAPRLTNAMALAQELGFELMLVPREAAQSLVQRQHAGRTVVSDVERLIPGNAPGTNPKARGN
;
A
#
# COMPACT_ATOMS: atom_id res chain seq x y z
N MET A 1 -9.39 13.81 -0.59
CA MET A 1 -9.58 13.02 -1.82
C MET A 1 -8.25 12.36 -2.12
N ARG A 2 -8.22 11.14 -2.67
CA ARG A 2 -6.93 10.57 -3.10
C ARG A 2 -6.39 11.41 -4.26
N SER A 3 -5.10 11.69 -4.22
CA SER A 3 -4.43 12.51 -5.22
C SER A 3 -3.58 11.68 -6.19
N LEU A 4 -3.24 12.27 -7.34
CA LEU A 4 -2.24 11.70 -8.25
C LEU A 4 -0.89 11.51 -7.53
N GLN A 5 -0.56 12.40 -6.60
CA GLN A 5 0.68 12.32 -5.83
C GLN A 5 0.71 11.09 -4.93
N GLU A 6 -0.39 10.77 -4.22
CA GLU A 6 -0.50 9.56 -3.41
C GLU A 6 -0.37 8.28 -4.25
N PHE A 7 -0.94 8.27 -5.45
CA PHE A 7 -0.76 7.18 -6.41
C PHE A 7 0.72 7.03 -6.78
N ALA A 8 1.37 8.12 -7.19
CA ALA A 8 2.79 8.12 -7.56
C ALA A 8 3.70 7.66 -6.41
N GLU A 9 3.43 8.10 -5.17
CA GLU A 9 4.11 7.67 -3.94
C GLU A 9 4.01 6.16 -3.76
N THR A 10 2.80 5.61 -3.84
CA THR A 10 2.53 4.17 -3.69
C THR A 10 3.32 3.35 -4.72
N MET A 11 3.34 3.81 -5.97
CA MET A 11 4.08 3.14 -7.04
C MET A 11 5.59 3.24 -6.85
N ARG A 12 6.12 4.38 -6.36
CA ARG A 12 7.55 4.55 -6.02
C ARG A 12 7.98 3.60 -4.91
N GLU A 13 7.21 3.51 -3.83
CA GLU A 13 7.52 2.62 -2.71
C GLU A 13 7.48 1.16 -3.13
N ALA A 14 6.50 0.74 -3.94
CA ALA A 14 6.46 -0.63 -4.45
C ALA A 14 7.62 -0.95 -5.40
N LYS A 15 8.00 -0.01 -6.28
CA LYS A 15 9.20 -0.17 -7.11
C LYS A 15 10.45 -0.37 -6.24
N LYS A 16 10.60 0.44 -5.20
CA LYS A 16 11.73 0.37 -4.26
C LYS A 16 11.75 -0.95 -3.50
N ALA A 17 10.61 -1.42 -3.01
CA ALA A 17 10.47 -2.71 -2.34
C ALA A 17 10.91 -3.88 -3.23
N ARG A 18 10.63 -3.80 -4.54
CA ARG A 18 11.02 -4.80 -5.55
C ARG A 18 12.42 -4.59 -6.15
N ARG A 19 13.10 -3.50 -5.78
CA ARG A 19 14.44 -3.11 -6.32
C ARG A 19 14.49 -3.00 -7.85
N LEU A 20 13.39 -2.60 -8.47
CA LEU A 20 13.31 -2.43 -9.93
C LEU A 20 13.77 -1.04 -10.36
N THR A 21 14.48 -0.99 -11.48
CA THR A 21 14.83 0.25 -12.17
C THR A 21 13.68 0.73 -13.06
N VAL A 22 13.74 2.00 -13.49
CA VAL A 22 12.76 2.56 -14.44
C VAL A 22 12.83 1.86 -15.79
N ASN A 23 14.03 1.49 -16.24
CA ASN A 23 14.23 0.83 -17.53
C ASN A 23 13.68 -0.60 -17.51
N GLU A 24 13.87 -1.35 -16.42
CA GLU A 24 13.27 -2.68 -16.27
C GLU A 24 11.74 -2.61 -16.28
N LEU A 25 11.15 -1.64 -15.56
CA LEU A 25 9.70 -1.43 -15.59
C LEU A 25 9.21 -1.07 -17.00
N ALA A 26 9.92 -0.19 -17.71
CA ALA A 26 9.60 0.18 -19.08
C ALA A 26 9.59 -1.04 -20.00
N THR A 27 10.64 -1.88 -19.94
CA THR A 27 10.73 -3.11 -20.71
C THR A 27 9.60 -4.09 -20.40
N ARG A 28 9.27 -4.29 -19.11
CA ARG A 28 8.25 -5.27 -18.70
C ARG A 28 6.82 -4.82 -19.00
N THR A 29 6.57 -3.51 -18.93
CA THR A 29 5.23 -2.93 -19.19
C THR A 29 5.02 -2.53 -20.65
N GLY A 30 6.06 -2.55 -21.48
CA GLY A 30 6.02 -2.05 -22.86
C GLY A 30 5.88 -0.52 -22.95
N LEU A 31 6.08 0.20 -21.86
CA LEU A 31 6.01 1.67 -21.80
C LEU A 31 7.36 2.29 -22.08
N SER A 32 7.39 3.57 -22.47
CA SER A 32 8.66 4.31 -22.54
C SER A 32 9.17 4.62 -21.13
N ALA A 33 10.50 4.66 -20.96
CA ALA A 33 11.13 5.03 -19.68
C ALA A 33 10.69 6.42 -19.19
N GLN A 34 10.46 7.36 -20.10
CA GLN A 34 9.92 8.69 -19.78
C GLN A 34 8.50 8.60 -19.23
N SER A 35 7.63 7.80 -19.86
CA SER A 35 6.26 7.59 -19.38
C SER A 35 6.26 7.00 -17.97
N VAL A 36 7.07 5.96 -17.72
CA VAL A 36 7.21 5.35 -16.39
C VAL A 36 7.68 6.40 -15.37
N ARG A 37 8.68 7.21 -15.72
CA ARG A 37 9.19 8.27 -14.86
C ARG A 37 8.11 9.29 -14.51
N HIS A 38 7.37 9.80 -15.50
CA HIS A 38 6.31 10.78 -15.27
C HIS A 38 5.21 10.24 -14.33
N VAL A 39 4.87 8.94 -14.45
CA VAL A 39 3.92 8.29 -13.53
C VAL A 39 4.48 8.25 -12.11
N LEU A 40 5.72 7.81 -11.94
CA LEU A 40 6.38 7.69 -10.63
C LEU A 40 6.63 9.04 -9.95
N GLU A 41 6.85 10.10 -10.73
CA GLU A 41 7.03 11.47 -10.23
C GLU A 41 5.68 12.16 -9.93
N GLY A 42 4.57 11.63 -10.44
CA GLY A 42 3.26 12.28 -10.34
C GLY A 42 3.14 13.54 -11.21
N ALA A 43 4.07 13.76 -12.14
CA ALA A 43 4.18 14.96 -12.94
C ALA A 43 3.04 15.12 -13.96
N THR A 44 2.49 14.00 -14.44
CA THR A 44 1.38 14.00 -15.41
C THR A 44 0.38 12.92 -15.05
N ALA A 45 -0.92 13.18 -15.30
CA ALA A 45 -1.95 12.16 -15.17
C ALA A 45 -1.69 11.02 -16.19
N PRO A 46 -1.37 9.79 -15.73
CA PRO A 46 -1.19 8.68 -16.65
C PRO A 46 -2.52 8.30 -17.29
N ARG A 47 -2.47 7.83 -18.55
CA ARG A 47 -3.59 7.09 -19.11
C ARG A 47 -3.91 5.90 -18.20
N LEU A 48 -5.19 5.60 -18.02
CA LEU A 48 -5.63 4.51 -17.16
C LEU A 48 -4.95 3.18 -17.51
N THR A 49 -4.80 2.88 -18.80
CA THR A 49 -4.10 1.68 -19.30
C THR A 49 -2.65 1.59 -18.80
N ASN A 50 -1.94 2.71 -18.76
CA ASN A 50 -0.54 2.74 -18.31
C ASN A 50 -0.46 2.61 -16.79
N ALA A 51 -1.41 3.22 -16.07
CA ALA A 51 -1.53 3.08 -14.63
C ALA A 51 -1.81 1.61 -14.25
N MET A 52 -2.71 0.93 -14.97
CA MET A 52 -3.01 -0.49 -14.79
C MET A 52 -1.79 -1.36 -15.09
N ALA A 53 -1.10 -1.15 -16.20
CA ALA A 53 0.09 -1.93 -16.56
C ALA A 53 1.19 -1.81 -15.51
N LEU A 54 1.47 -0.59 -15.03
CA LEU A 54 2.45 -0.37 -13.96
C LEU A 54 2.00 -0.97 -12.63
N ALA A 55 0.72 -0.83 -12.27
CA ALA A 55 0.17 -1.40 -11.05
C ALA A 55 0.36 -2.92 -11.04
N GLN A 56 -0.02 -3.59 -12.12
CA GLN A 56 0.09 -5.03 -12.28
C GLN A 56 1.55 -5.50 -12.15
N GLU A 57 2.50 -4.86 -12.83
CA GLU A 57 3.92 -5.20 -12.74
C GLU A 57 4.48 -5.00 -11.31
N LEU A 58 3.97 -3.99 -10.60
CA LEU A 58 4.32 -3.72 -9.20
C LEU A 58 3.53 -4.56 -8.19
N GLY A 59 2.67 -5.46 -8.65
CA GLY A 59 1.89 -6.40 -7.83
C GLY A 59 0.66 -5.79 -7.17
N PHE A 60 0.10 -4.75 -7.78
CA PHE A 60 -1.18 -4.17 -7.39
C PHE A 60 -2.26 -4.48 -8.42
N GLU A 61 -3.49 -4.47 -7.95
CA GLU A 61 -4.69 -4.48 -8.77
C GLU A 61 -5.43 -3.15 -8.59
N LEU A 62 -5.88 -2.54 -9.69
CA LEU A 62 -6.67 -1.31 -9.63
C LEU A 62 -8.16 -1.64 -9.61
N MET A 63 -8.82 -1.34 -8.50
CA MET A 63 -10.26 -1.59 -8.34
C MET A 63 -11.01 -0.30 -8.03
N LEU A 64 -12.21 -0.18 -8.60
CA LEU A 64 -13.19 0.82 -8.18
C LEU A 64 -13.98 0.27 -6.99
N VAL A 65 -14.07 1.07 -5.93
CA VAL A 65 -14.80 0.70 -4.71
C VAL A 65 -15.68 1.88 -4.28
N PRO A 66 -16.84 1.61 -3.65
CA PRO A 66 -17.60 2.66 -2.96
C PRO A 66 -16.74 3.38 -1.93
N ARG A 67 -16.95 4.70 -1.76
CA ARG A 67 -16.10 5.55 -0.94
C ARG A 67 -16.14 5.16 0.54
N GLU A 68 -17.29 4.67 0.98
CA GLU A 68 -17.62 4.20 2.32
C GLU A 68 -16.86 2.89 2.61
N ALA A 69 -16.78 2.01 1.61
CA ALA A 69 -16.02 0.76 1.69
C ALA A 69 -14.50 1.01 1.70
N ALA A 70 -14.01 2.01 0.96
CA ALA A 70 -12.59 2.36 0.89
C ALA A 70 -12.02 2.75 2.27
N GLN A 71 -12.77 3.53 3.06
CA GLN A 71 -12.35 3.92 4.41
C GLN A 71 -12.18 2.71 5.32
N SER A 72 -13.12 1.77 5.26
CA SER A 72 -13.11 0.54 6.04
C SER A 72 -11.93 -0.38 5.66
N LEU A 73 -11.52 -0.40 4.39
CA LEU A 73 -10.38 -1.21 3.93
C LEU A 73 -9.05 -0.67 4.44
N VAL A 74 -8.87 0.66 4.41
CA VAL A 74 -7.67 1.34 4.92
C VAL A 74 -7.56 1.17 6.44
N GLN A 75 -8.67 1.30 7.18
CA GLN A 75 -8.67 1.08 8.63
C GLN A 75 -8.27 -0.34 9.02
N ARG A 76 -8.70 -1.36 8.25
CA ARG A 76 -8.28 -2.76 8.48
C ARG A 76 -6.79 -3.00 8.23
N GLN A 77 -6.16 -2.26 7.34
CA GLN A 77 -4.71 -2.37 7.11
C GLN A 77 -3.89 -1.77 8.26
N HIS A 78 -4.36 -0.68 8.86
CA HIS A 78 -3.67 -0.04 10.00
C HIS A 78 -3.99 -0.68 11.35
N ALA A 79 -5.17 -1.28 11.50
CA ALA A 79 -5.50 -2.14 12.62
C ALA A 79 -4.84 -3.49 12.40
N GLY A 80 -3.51 -3.56 12.61
CA GLY A 80 -2.78 -4.82 12.67
C GLY A 80 -3.54 -5.76 13.61
N ARG A 81 -4.22 -6.76 13.04
CA ARG A 81 -4.96 -7.74 13.82
C ARG A 81 -3.94 -8.57 14.58
N THR A 82 -3.69 -8.22 15.84
CA THR A 82 -3.06 -9.14 16.78
C THR A 82 -4.11 -10.21 17.10
N VAL A 83 -4.12 -11.27 16.30
CA VAL A 83 -4.91 -12.46 16.63
C VAL A 83 -4.16 -13.13 17.78
N VAL A 84 -4.67 -12.93 19.00
CA VAL A 84 -4.20 -13.69 20.17
C VAL A 84 -4.66 -15.12 19.94
N SER A 85 -3.71 -16.04 19.77
CA SER A 85 -4.02 -17.45 19.59
C SER A 85 -4.70 -18.02 20.84
N ASP A 86 -5.52 -19.07 20.69
CA ASP A 86 -6.16 -19.71 21.85
C ASP A 86 -5.13 -20.26 22.85
N VAL A 87 -3.91 -20.54 22.39
CA VAL A 87 -2.76 -20.90 23.23
C VAL A 87 -2.31 -19.71 24.08
N GLU A 88 -2.17 -18.51 23.50
CA GLU A 88 -1.81 -17.29 24.25
C GLU A 88 -2.88 -16.87 25.25
N ARG A 89 -4.15 -17.22 25.01
CA ARG A 89 -5.26 -16.98 25.95
C ARG A 89 -5.18 -17.87 27.19
N LEU A 90 -4.55 -19.05 27.08
CA LEU A 90 -4.43 -20.03 28.16
C LEU A 90 -3.21 -19.81 29.06
N ILE A 91 -2.29 -18.91 28.69
CA ILE A 91 -1.13 -18.56 29.51
C ILE A 91 -1.59 -17.65 30.66
N PRO A 92 -1.45 -18.06 31.93
CA PRO A 92 -1.80 -17.22 33.06
C PRO A 92 -0.95 -15.95 33.07
N GLY A 93 -1.57 -14.79 32.81
CA GLY A 93 -0.90 -13.47 32.84
C GLY A 93 -1.09 -12.60 31.59
N ASN A 94 -1.60 -13.13 30.47
CA ASN A 94 -1.74 -12.38 29.21
C ASN A 94 -3.18 -11.90 28.92
N ALA A 95 -3.94 -11.55 29.96
CA ALA A 95 -5.31 -11.06 29.79
C ALA A 95 -5.31 -9.72 29.00
N PRO A 96 -6.10 -9.58 27.92
CA PRO A 96 -6.17 -8.33 27.18
C PRO A 96 -6.78 -7.24 28.06
N GLY A 97 -5.95 -6.28 28.47
CA GLY A 97 -6.40 -5.12 29.28
C GLY A 97 -5.37 -4.50 30.23
N THR A 98 -4.20 -5.11 30.44
CA THR A 98 -3.17 -4.56 31.35
C THR A 98 -2.11 -3.78 30.57
N ASN A 99 -2.45 -2.56 30.16
CA ASN A 99 -1.46 -1.61 29.65
C ASN A 99 -0.73 -0.95 30.85
N PRO A 100 0.59 -1.13 31.05
CA PRO A 100 1.31 -0.59 32.20
C PRO A 100 1.64 0.91 32.09
N LYS A 101 1.16 1.62 31.05
CA LYS A 101 1.39 3.06 30.86
C LYS A 101 0.23 3.92 31.40
N ALA A 102 -0.01 3.87 32.70
CA ALA A 102 -0.89 4.84 33.37
C ALA A 102 -0.59 5.00 34.87
N ARG A 103 0.68 5.09 35.28
CA ARG A 103 1.06 5.68 36.57
C ARG A 103 2.38 6.41 36.45
N GLY A 104 2.30 7.68 36.07
CA GLY A 104 3.35 8.66 36.17
C GLY A 104 2.73 9.98 36.62
N ASN A 105 2.54 10.12 37.93
CA ASN A 105 3.01 11.23 38.78
C ASN A 105 2.52 10.96 40.21
#